data_AF-A0A816QJI6-F1
#
_entry.id   AF-A0A816QJI6-F1
#
_cell.length_a   1.000
_cell.length_b   1.000
_cell.length_c   1.000
_cell.angle_alpha   90.00
_cell.angle_beta   90.00
_cell.angle_gamma   90.00
#
_symmetry.space_group_name_H-M   'P 1'
#
loop_
_entity.id
_entity.type
_entity.pdbx_description
1 polymer ?
#
loop_
_entity_poly.entity_id
_entity_poly.type
_entity_poly.pdbx_seq_one_letter_code
_entity_poly.pdbx_strand_id
1 'polypeptide(L)'
;MQLVLPFSLQNQKEWLFFVFTECFPLIWLSLLTVCAGRTPYPLPGKRAKGDRLPIQTSRPYNIAHRGSNGEIPEETAAAYLRAIEEGTDFIETDILSSKDGVLICFHDVILDETANIASHKMFADRKRTYEVQGFNITGFFTFDFTLKELKKLRTKQRYSLKHLPSKTHYELSITYKDTLRKYPIITFEEFITIARDAPRVVSIYPEIKNSVLINQHVKWPGGKRFEDKVVETLKKYGYGGSYLSKKWLKRPLFIQSFAPSSLVYISNLIDSPKVLLIDDVTVLTEDTNQTYAEITSDVYFNYIKQYVVGIGPWKDTVVPVITITYKLPQIWSKELMHIIYRSVHPYTYRNENEFLHLNFSQDPYKEYEYWINEIGVDGLFNDFTGSLHNYQEWTSPLSETSKSPRQLLSQIASLVLPYAKA
;
A
#
# COMPACT_ATOMS: atom_id res chain seq x y z
N MET A 1 -17.76 38.43 -60.38
CA MET A 1 -17.51 39.81 -60.90
C MET A 1 -16.71 40.53 -59.82
N GLN A 2 -15.47 40.87 -60.13
CA GLN A 2 -14.52 41.49 -59.20
C GLN A 2 -15.00 42.87 -58.73
N LEU A 3 -14.66 43.23 -57.50
CA LEU A 3 -14.28 44.60 -57.18
C LEU A 3 -13.13 44.56 -56.18
N VAL A 4 -11.95 44.82 -56.73
CA VAL A 4 -10.67 45.02 -56.03
C VAL A 4 -10.51 46.52 -55.82
N LEU A 5 -10.13 46.93 -54.61
CA LEU A 5 -9.50 48.23 -54.35
C LEU A 5 -8.24 48.03 -53.49
N PRO A 6 -7.22 48.88 -53.64
CA PRO A 6 -5.82 48.52 -53.41
C PRO A 6 -5.35 48.84 -51.99
N PHE A 7 -4.61 47.92 -51.38
CA PHE A 7 -3.87 48.14 -50.13
C PHE A 7 -2.50 48.77 -50.44
N SER A 8 -2.23 49.97 -49.90
CA SER A 8 -0.90 50.59 -49.94
C SER A 8 -0.06 50.15 -48.73
N LEU A 9 1.25 49.98 -48.94
CA LEU A 9 2.25 49.53 -47.96
C LEU A 9 2.51 50.52 -46.81
N GLN A 10 1.86 51.69 -46.80
CA GLN A 10 2.01 52.70 -45.76
C GLN A 10 1.16 52.39 -44.51
N ASN A 11 0.09 51.60 -44.66
CA ASN A 11 -0.76 51.17 -43.55
C ASN A 11 -0.21 49.99 -42.73
N GLN A 12 0.84 49.29 -43.19
CA GLN A 12 1.40 48.17 -42.43
C GLN A 12 2.28 48.61 -41.26
N LYS A 13 2.96 49.76 -41.36
CA LYS A 13 3.80 50.27 -40.26
C LYS A 13 2.98 50.83 -39.11
N GLU A 14 1.85 51.46 -39.39
CA GLU A 14 0.94 51.95 -38.34
C GLU A 14 0.14 50.82 -37.68
N TRP A 15 -0.23 49.76 -38.44
CA TRP A 15 -0.83 48.55 -37.86
C TRP A 15 0.13 47.76 -36.97
N LEU A 16 1.40 47.62 -37.38
CA LEU A 16 2.43 46.97 -36.56
C LEU A 16 2.75 47.78 -35.30
N PHE A 17 2.72 49.12 -35.36
CA PHE A 17 2.91 49.96 -34.18
C PHE A 17 1.73 49.84 -33.21
N PHE A 18 0.49 49.86 -33.69
CA PHE A 18 -0.72 49.74 -32.86
C PHE A 18 -0.85 48.36 -32.18
N VAL A 19 -0.48 47.28 -32.87
CA VAL A 19 -0.47 45.92 -32.29
C VAL A 19 0.65 45.75 -31.25
N PHE A 20 1.78 46.45 -31.38
CA PHE A 20 2.91 46.32 -30.46
C PHE A 20 2.84 47.22 -29.21
N THR A 21 2.15 48.36 -29.24
CA THR A 21 2.07 49.26 -28.07
C THR A 21 0.81 49.11 -27.23
N GLU A 22 -0.33 48.70 -27.80
CA GLU A 22 -1.61 48.63 -27.07
C GLU A 22 -2.05 47.20 -26.68
N CYS A 23 -1.53 46.16 -27.34
CA CYS A 23 -1.86 44.75 -27.02
C CYS A 23 -0.81 44.01 -26.17
N PHE A 24 0.39 44.58 -26.01
CA PHE A 24 1.45 43.99 -25.19
C PHE A 24 1.14 43.91 -23.68
N PRO A 25 0.40 44.85 -23.06
CA PRO A 25 0.04 44.75 -21.65
C PRO A 25 -0.99 43.65 -21.35
N LEU A 26 -1.83 43.30 -22.33
CA LEU A 26 -2.92 42.32 -22.17
C LEU A 26 -2.50 40.87 -22.45
N ILE A 27 -1.45 40.66 -23.26
CA ILE A 27 -0.87 39.33 -23.49
C ILE A 27 0.05 38.91 -22.32
N TRP A 28 0.66 39.86 -21.60
CA TRP A 28 1.39 39.56 -20.37
C TRP A 28 0.48 39.29 -19.16
N LEU A 29 -0.70 39.92 -19.09
CA LEU A 29 -1.68 39.62 -18.04
C LEU A 29 -2.33 38.24 -18.20
N SER A 30 -2.46 37.73 -19.43
CA SER A 30 -2.96 36.37 -19.71
C SER A 30 -1.89 35.28 -19.55
N LEU A 31 -0.61 35.60 -19.75
CA LEU A 31 0.51 34.68 -19.45
C LEU A 31 0.81 34.58 -17.93
N LEU A 32 0.56 35.64 -17.16
CA LEU A 32 0.68 35.59 -15.69
C LEU A 32 -0.52 34.94 -15.00
N THR A 33 -1.69 34.88 -15.64
CA THR A 33 -2.87 34.17 -15.11
C THR A 33 -2.94 32.70 -15.52
N VAL A 34 -2.22 32.26 -16.56
CA VAL A 34 -2.13 30.83 -16.95
C VAL A 34 -0.93 30.11 -16.32
N CYS A 35 0.05 30.82 -15.75
CA CYS A 35 1.14 30.20 -14.97
C CYS A 35 0.84 30.05 -13.46
N ALA A 36 -0.34 30.42 -12.98
CA ALA A 36 -0.77 30.23 -11.59
C ALA A 36 -1.65 28.97 -11.36
N GLY A 37 -1.82 28.12 -12.38
CA GLY A 37 -2.76 26.99 -12.37
C GLY A 37 -2.16 25.59 -12.18
N ARG A 38 -0.90 25.47 -11.76
CA ARG A 38 -0.38 24.21 -11.19
C ARG A 38 0.18 24.51 -9.82
N THR A 39 -0.68 24.39 -8.81
CA THR A 39 -0.22 24.12 -7.46
C THR A 39 0.70 22.89 -7.53
N PRO A 40 2.00 22.98 -7.24
CA PRO A 40 2.68 21.80 -6.71
C PRO A 40 1.85 21.41 -5.51
N TYR A 41 1.38 20.15 -5.41
CA TYR A 41 0.66 19.66 -4.24
C TYR A 41 1.34 20.25 -2.99
N PRO A 42 0.73 21.21 -2.28
CA PRO A 42 1.34 21.67 -1.06
C PRO A 42 1.27 20.45 -0.16
N LEU A 43 2.43 19.92 0.21
CA LEU A 43 2.54 19.01 1.35
C LEU A 43 1.64 19.58 2.44
N PRO A 44 0.69 18.80 2.99
CA PRO A 44 -0.30 19.33 3.90
C PRO A 44 0.40 20.17 4.97
N GLY A 45 0.14 21.49 4.94
CA GLY A 45 0.69 22.41 5.90
C GLY A 45 0.34 21.90 7.29
N LYS A 46 1.31 21.95 8.23
CA LYS A 46 1.17 21.53 9.63
C LYS A 46 -0.22 21.88 10.16
N ARG A 47 -1.13 20.91 10.13
CA ARG A 47 -2.49 21.10 10.65
C ARG A 47 -2.35 21.26 12.16
N ALA A 48 -3.06 22.23 12.73
CA ALA A 48 -3.11 22.43 14.17
C ALA A 48 -3.42 21.09 14.88
N LYS A 49 -2.77 20.84 16.01
CA LYS A 49 -3.01 19.68 16.89
C LYS A 49 -4.44 19.71 17.45
N GLY A 50 -5.44 19.41 16.61
CA GLY A 50 -6.72 18.89 17.09
C GLY A 50 -6.55 17.40 17.42
N ASP A 51 -7.33 16.91 18.38
CA ASP A 51 -7.38 15.48 18.71
C ASP A 51 -7.83 14.70 17.47
N ARG A 52 -6.86 14.04 16.82
CA ARG A 52 -7.15 13.15 15.69
C ARG A 52 -8.05 12.03 16.21
N LEU A 53 -9.05 11.63 15.42
CA LEU A 53 -9.87 10.47 15.74
C LEU A 53 -8.95 9.26 16.01
N PRO A 54 -9.11 8.57 17.16
CA PRO A 54 -8.31 7.40 17.49
C PRO A 54 -8.59 6.27 16.51
N ILE A 55 -7.65 5.32 16.40
CA ILE A 55 -7.89 4.08 15.66
C ILE A 55 -9.03 3.28 16.32
N GLN A 56 -9.87 2.65 15.50
CA GLN A 56 -10.88 1.71 15.97
C GLN A 56 -10.23 0.34 16.27
N THR A 57 -10.48 -0.22 17.45
CA THR A 57 -9.94 -1.52 17.88
C THR A 57 -11.03 -2.53 18.25
N SER A 58 -12.30 -2.20 18.03
CA SER A 58 -13.45 -3.06 18.35
C SER A 58 -13.94 -3.93 17.19
N ARG A 59 -13.32 -3.82 16.01
CA ARG A 59 -13.59 -4.62 14.82
C ARG A 59 -12.27 -5.06 14.18
N PRO A 60 -12.29 -6.09 13.31
CA PRO A 60 -11.09 -6.47 12.58
C PRO A 60 -10.51 -5.30 11.79
N TYR A 61 -9.18 -5.21 11.75
CA TYR A 61 -8.48 -4.14 11.05
C TYR A 61 -8.59 -4.28 9.52
N ASN A 62 -8.86 -3.17 8.85
CA ASN A 62 -8.68 -3.03 7.42
C ASN A 62 -7.22 -2.60 7.17
N ILE A 63 -6.41 -3.48 6.56
CA ILE A 63 -4.99 -3.25 6.33
C ILE A 63 -4.76 -3.11 4.82
N ALA A 64 -4.37 -1.90 4.39
CA ALA A 64 -4.12 -1.60 2.99
C ALA A 64 -2.79 -2.20 2.52
N HIS A 65 -2.86 -3.40 1.98
CA HIS A 65 -1.73 -4.14 1.45
C HIS A 65 -1.10 -3.36 0.30
N ARG A 66 0.09 -2.79 0.53
CA ARG A 66 0.78 -1.90 -0.41
C ARG A 66 -0.01 -0.67 -0.87
N GLY A 67 -0.97 -0.23 -0.05
CA GLY A 67 -1.96 0.81 -0.39
C GLY A 67 -3.21 0.26 -1.08
N SER A 68 -3.96 1.11 -1.79
CA SER A 68 -5.11 0.66 -2.61
C SER A 68 -4.60 0.11 -3.95
N ASN A 69 -3.86 -1.00 -3.88
CA ASN A 69 -3.03 -1.48 -4.98
C ASN A 69 -3.83 -2.12 -6.14
N GLY A 70 -5.08 -2.53 -5.87
CA GLY A 70 -6.00 -3.00 -6.90
C GLY A 70 -6.39 -1.87 -7.87
N GLU A 71 -6.23 -0.62 -7.46
CA GLU A 71 -6.64 0.56 -8.23
C GLU A 71 -5.46 1.39 -8.74
N ILE A 72 -4.38 1.47 -7.95
CA ILE A 72 -3.21 2.33 -8.19
C ILE A 72 -1.95 1.48 -8.03
N PRO A 73 -0.86 1.70 -8.81
CA PRO A 73 0.38 0.93 -8.63
C PRO A 73 0.84 0.86 -7.17
N GLU A 74 1.14 -0.37 -6.73
CA GLU A 74 1.58 -0.71 -5.37
C GLU A 74 2.77 0.13 -4.88
N GLU A 75 2.89 0.29 -3.56
CA GLU A 75 4.03 0.94 -2.89
C GLU A 75 4.24 2.42 -3.31
N THR A 76 3.17 3.09 -3.75
CA THR A 76 3.21 4.49 -4.16
C THR A 76 2.49 5.40 -3.18
N ALA A 77 2.95 6.66 -3.10
CA ALA A 77 2.26 7.68 -2.31
C ALA A 77 0.77 7.81 -2.68
N ALA A 78 0.43 7.66 -3.97
CA ALA A 78 -0.94 7.73 -4.42
C ALA A 78 -1.79 6.56 -3.94
N ALA A 79 -1.26 5.32 -3.97
CA ALA A 79 -1.97 4.14 -3.46
C ALA A 79 -2.23 4.27 -1.94
N TYR A 80 -1.26 4.78 -1.18
CA TYR A 80 -1.45 5.01 0.26
C TYR A 80 -2.45 6.11 0.57
N LEU A 81 -2.38 7.25 -0.12
CA LEU A 81 -3.33 8.34 0.06
C LEU A 81 -4.76 7.88 -0.27
N ARG A 82 -4.92 7.12 -1.35
CA ARG A 82 -6.21 6.53 -1.73
C ARG A 82 -6.74 5.58 -0.66
N ALA A 83 -5.91 4.69 -0.13
CA ALA A 83 -6.34 3.79 0.95
C ALA A 83 -6.76 4.54 2.24
N ILE A 84 -6.07 5.64 2.55
CA ILE A 84 -6.43 6.51 3.68
C ILE A 84 -7.81 7.15 3.46
N GLU A 85 -8.06 7.67 2.26
CA GLU A 85 -9.35 8.23 1.84
C GLU A 85 -10.48 7.19 1.89
N GLU A 86 -10.18 5.95 1.51
CA GLU A 86 -11.10 4.80 1.54
C GLU A 86 -11.40 4.28 2.96
N GLY A 87 -10.73 4.78 3.99
CA GLY A 87 -11.05 4.43 5.39
C GLY A 87 -10.20 3.31 5.99
N THR A 88 -9.05 2.94 5.41
CA THR A 88 -8.17 1.89 5.97
C THR A 88 -7.64 2.23 7.38
N ASP A 89 -7.45 1.24 8.26
CA ASP A 89 -6.90 1.47 9.60
C ASP A 89 -5.37 1.52 9.58
N PHE A 90 -4.76 0.69 8.74
CA PHE A 90 -3.32 0.57 8.55
C PHE A 90 -2.96 0.70 7.08
N ILE A 91 -1.89 1.45 6.78
CA ILE A 91 -1.18 1.30 5.50
C ILE A 91 0.01 0.36 5.70
N GLU A 92 0.16 -0.61 4.80
CA GLU A 92 1.23 -1.61 4.80
C GLU A 92 2.33 -1.20 3.81
N THR A 93 3.58 -1.57 4.06
CA THR A 93 4.67 -1.36 3.10
C THR A 93 5.72 -2.46 3.21
N ASP A 94 6.20 -2.90 2.05
CA ASP A 94 7.36 -3.77 1.95
C ASP A 94 8.65 -2.94 1.97
N ILE A 95 9.52 -3.15 2.97
CA ILE A 95 10.79 -2.44 3.06
C ILE A 95 11.90 -3.25 2.41
N LEU A 96 12.62 -2.62 1.49
CA LEU A 96 13.93 -3.03 0.97
C LEU A 96 14.95 -1.89 1.14
N SER A 97 16.15 -2.03 0.57
CA SER A 97 17.18 -1.00 0.60
C SER A 97 17.81 -0.74 -0.76
N SER A 98 18.15 0.53 -1.00
CA SER A 98 19.06 0.94 -2.06
C SER A 98 20.51 0.57 -1.73
N LYS A 99 21.38 0.64 -2.74
CA LYS A 99 22.84 0.43 -2.63
C LYS A 99 23.51 1.33 -1.59
N ASP A 100 23.05 2.58 -1.51
CA ASP A 100 23.55 3.60 -0.58
C ASP A 100 22.86 3.55 0.81
N GLY A 101 22.18 2.44 1.13
CA GLY A 101 21.67 2.16 2.46
C GLY A 101 20.41 2.92 2.85
N VAL A 102 19.66 3.44 1.87
CA VAL A 102 18.37 4.11 2.10
C VAL A 102 17.24 3.09 2.01
N LEU A 103 16.37 3.08 3.03
CA LEU A 103 15.18 2.25 3.07
C LEU A 103 14.14 2.75 2.05
N ILE A 104 13.64 1.84 1.22
CA ILE A 104 12.65 2.10 0.18
C ILE A 104 11.42 1.22 0.38
N CYS A 105 10.27 1.71 -0.10
CA CYS A 105 9.00 0.99 -0.17
C CYS A 105 8.92 0.29 -1.53
N PHE A 106 9.08 -1.03 -1.56
CA PHE A 106 9.05 -1.85 -2.77
C PHE A 106 8.98 -3.35 -2.42
N HIS A 107 8.07 -4.10 -3.04
CA HIS A 107 7.84 -5.52 -2.70
C HIS A 107 8.93 -6.47 -3.22
N ASP A 108 9.22 -6.43 -4.52
CA ASP A 108 10.11 -7.39 -5.16
C ASP A 108 11.59 -6.99 -5.00
N VAL A 109 12.49 -7.94 -4.78
CA VAL A 109 13.94 -7.64 -4.75
C VAL A 109 14.47 -7.14 -6.10
N ILE A 110 13.75 -7.42 -7.19
CA ILE A 110 14.03 -6.96 -8.55
C ILE A 110 12.99 -5.94 -9.04
N LEU A 111 13.44 -4.99 -9.86
CA LEU A 111 12.63 -3.88 -10.37
C LEU A 111 11.79 -4.23 -11.62
N ASP A 112 11.99 -5.42 -12.18
CA ASP A 112 11.56 -5.81 -13.52
C ASP A 112 10.03 -5.78 -13.71
N GLU A 113 9.29 -6.27 -12.72
CA GLU A 113 7.83 -6.49 -12.82
C GLU A 113 6.99 -5.26 -12.50
N THR A 114 7.43 -4.40 -11.59
CA THR A 114 6.62 -3.25 -11.12
C THR A 114 7.29 -1.90 -11.29
N ALA A 115 8.43 -1.82 -11.98
CA ALA A 115 9.02 -0.57 -12.43
C ALA A 115 9.33 -0.56 -13.93
N ASN A 116 9.56 0.65 -14.46
CA ASN A 116 9.90 0.86 -15.87
C ASN A 116 11.39 0.65 -16.20
N ILE A 117 12.13 -0.11 -15.39
CA ILE A 117 13.60 -0.26 -15.47
C ILE A 117 14.07 -0.68 -16.87
N ALA A 118 13.37 -1.62 -17.51
CA ALA A 118 13.70 -2.11 -18.86
C ALA A 118 13.67 -1.01 -19.95
N SER A 119 12.98 0.10 -19.72
CA SER A 119 12.92 1.24 -20.65
C SER A 119 14.12 2.20 -20.51
N HIS A 120 14.91 2.08 -19.44
CA HIS A 120 16.08 2.94 -19.19
C HIS A 120 17.35 2.28 -19.73
N LYS A 121 17.67 2.55 -20.99
CA LYS A 121 18.86 1.98 -21.68
C LYS A 121 20.18 2.18 -20.94
N MET A 122 20.31 3.28 -20.18
CA MET A 122 21.52 3.57 -19.38
C MET A 122 21.76 2.58 -18.24
N PHE A 123 20.76 1.74 -17.91
CA PHE A 123 20.88 0.70 -16.90
C PHE A 123 20.93 -0.71 -17.51
N ALA A 124 21.02 -0.86 -18.83
CA ALA A 124 20.97 -2.18 -19.48
C ALA A 124 22.08 -3.14 -19.02
N ASP A 125 23.25 -2.60 -18.65
CA ASP A 125 24.41 -3.34 -18.15
C ASP A 125 24.32 -3.68 -16.64
N ARG A 126 23.23 -3.29 -15.97
CA ARG A 126 23.03 -3.45 -14.52
C ARG A 126 22.26 -4.71 -14.14
N LYS A 127 21.84 -5.53 -15.10
CA LYS A 127 21.19 -6.82 -14.82
C LYS A 127 22.19 -7.78 -14.19
N ARG A 128 21.80 -8.45 -13.11
CA ARG A 128 22.66 -9.39 -12.35
C ARG A 128 21.89 -10.67 -12.03
N THR A 129 22.63 -11.70 -11.65
CA THR A 129 22.09 -12.94 -11.10
C THR A 129 22.57 -13.08 -9.66
N TYR A 130 21.64 -13.23 -8.72
CA TYR A 130 21.92 -13.55 -7.32
C TYR A 130 21.07 -14.73 -6.87
N GLU A 131 21.55 -15.45 -5.86
CA GLU A 131 20.73 -16.42 -5.15
C GLU A 131 19.75 -15.69 -4.23
N VAL A 132 18.46 -15.96 -4.37
CA VAL A 132 17.39 -15.42 -3.54
C VAL A 132 16.57 -16.62 -3.06
N GLN A 133 16.62 -16.89 -1.76
CA GLN A 133 15.85 -17.97 -1.12
C GLN A 133 16.06 -19.34 -1.81
N GLY A 134 17.31 -19.68 -2.16
CA GLY A 134 17.65 -20.94 -2.84
C GLY A 134 17.47 -20.95 -4.36
N PHE A 135 16.98 -19.85 -4.97
CA PHE A 135 16.79 -19.75 -6.42
C PHE A 135 17.71 -18.71 -7.05
N ASN A 136 18.29 -19.04 -8.20
CA ASN A 136 19.05 -18.07 -8.99
C ASN A 136 18.11 -17.13 -9.75
N ILE A 137 17.95 -15.91 -9.25
CA ILE A 137 17.11 -14.88 -9.85
C ILE A 137 17.97 -13.92 -10.67
N THR A 138 17.56 -13.67 -11.92
CA THR A 138 18.27 -12.75 -12.83
C THR A 138 17.40 -11.52 -13.13
N GLY A 139 17.82 -10.34 -12.70
CA GLY A 139 17.03 -9.10 -12.80
C GLY A 139 17.82 -7.85 -12.40
N PHE A 140 17.10 -6.75 -12.22
CA PHE A 140 17.64 -5.48 -11.75
C PHE A 140 17.35 -5.30 -10.26
N PHE A 141 18.32 -5.64 -9.41
CA PHE A 141 18.12 -5.69 -7.96
C PHE A 141 18.11 -4.31 -7.32
N THR A 142 17.18 -4.05 -6.40
CA THR A 142 17.03 -2.75 -5.72
C THR A 142 18.32 -2.28 -5.05
N PHE A 143 19.06 -3.20 -4.42
CA PHE A 143 20.33 -2.93 -3.74
C PHE A 143 21.53 -2.73 -4.67
N ASP A 144 21.37 -2.90 -5.99
CA ASP A 144 22.41 -2.50 -6.95
C ASP A 144 22.32 -1.00 -7.28
N PHE A 145 21.19 -0.34 -7.05
CA PHE A 145 20.97 1.06 -7.42
C PHE A 145 21.01 2.00 -6.22
N THR A 146 21.62 3.18 -6.39
CA THR A 146 21.50 4.27 -5.40
C THR A 146 20.07 4.81 -5.36
N LEU A 147 19.67 5.44 -4.26
CA LEU A 147 18.36 6.10 -4.19
C LEU A 147 18.17 7.11 -5.32
N LYS A 148 19.23 7.86 -5.65
CA LYS A 148 19.20 8.85 -6.75
C LYS A 148 18.88 8.20 -8.10
N GLU A 149 19.35 6.99 -8.35
CA GLU A 149 19.02 6.23 -9.56
C GLU A 149 17.60 5.69 -9.49
N LEU A 150 17.20 5.09 -8.37
CA LEU A 150 15.85 4.55 -8.16
C LEU A 150 14.76 5.63 -8.34
N LYS A 151 15.01 6.86 -7.88
CA LYS A 151 14.09 8.00 -8.05
C LYS A 151 13.87 8.43 -9.51
N LYS A 152 14.71 7.98 -10.44
CA LYS A 152 14.50 8.19 -11.89
C LYS A 152 13.46 7.22 -12.48
N LEU A 153 13.17 6.12 -11.79
CA LEU A 153 12.23 5.11 -12.25
C LEU A 153 10.79 5.53 -11.96
N ARG A 154 9.85 4.90 -12.66
CA ARG A 154 8.42 4.98 -12.37
C ARG A 154 7.87 3.59 -12.13
N THR A 155 7.02 3.47 -11.13
CA THR A 155 6.30 2.23 -10.86
C THR A 155 5.18 2.05 -11.88
N LYS A 156 4.82 0.79 -12.14
CA LYS A 156 3.75 0.41 -13.06
C LYS A 156 2.85 -0.59 -12.34
N GLN A 157 1.60 -0.69 -12.79
CA GLN A 157 0.65 -1.61 -12.19
C GLN A 157 1.09 -3.07 -12.42
N ARG A 158 1.02 -3.89 -11.37
CA ARG A 158 1.42 -5.32 -11.41
C ARG A 158 0.43 -6.13 -12.25
N TYR A 159 -0.86 -6.00 -11.95
CA TYR A 159 -1.91 -6.75 -12.63
C TYR A 159 -2.52 -5.95 -13.79
N SER A 160 -2.82 -6.64 -14.88
CA SER A 160 -3.50 -6.01 -16.02
C SER A 160 -4.90 -5.56 -15.60
N LEU A 161 -5.24 -4.29 -15.86
CA LEU A 161 -6.56 -3.71 -15.58
C LEU A 161 -7.73 -4.48 -16.23
N LYS A 162 -7.45 -5.39 -17.17
CA LYS A 162 -8.45 -6.23 -17.86
C LYS A 162 -9.19 -7.21 -16.94
N HIS A 163 -8.67 -7.51 -15.76
CA HIS A 163 -9.31 -8.41 -14.78
C HIS A 163 -10.14 -7.67 -13.72
N LEU A 164 -10.16 -6.34 -13.76
CA LEU A 164 -11.00 -5.54 -12.88
C LEU A 164 -12.47 -5.65 -13.28
N PRO A 165 -13.42 -5.73 -12.32
CA PRO A 165 -14.84 -5.68 -12.60
C PRO A 165 -15.19 -4.49 -13.51
N SER A 166 -16.07 -4.68 -14.49
CA SER A 166 -16.36 -3.72 -15.56
C SER A 166 -16.76 -2.29 -15.10
N LYS A 167 -17.13 -2.09 -13.82
CA LYS A 167 -17.44 -0.78 -13.25
C LYS A 167 -16.22 0.06 -12.84
N THR A 168 -15.08 -0.53 -12.48
CA THR A 168 -13.86 0.25 -12.13
C THR A 168 -13.15 0.84 -13.35
N HIS A 169 -13.45 0.35 -14.55
CA HIS A 169 -12.91 0.89 -15.81
C HIS A 169 -13.34 2.34 -16.09
N TYR A 170 -14.47 2.81 -15.54
CA TYR A 170 -15.02 4.13 -15.87
C TYR A 170 -14.57 5.25 -14.91
N GLU A 171 -14.16 4.92 -13.68
CA GLU A 171 -13.68 5.91 -12.69
C GLU A 171 -12.15 5.99 -12.61
N LEU A 172 -11.44 4.89 -12.86
CA LEU A 172 -9.99 4.88 -12.98
C LEU A 172 -9.59 5.15 -14.43
N SER A 173 -9.74 6.41 -14.85
CA SER A 173 -9.16 6.96 -16.10
C SER A 173 -7.62 6.99 -16.09
N ILE A 174 -6.98 6.00 -15.46
CA ILE A 174 -5.54 5.79 -15.48
C ILE A 174 -5.31 4.68 -16.49
N THR A 175 -4.95 5.03 -17.72
CA THR A 175 -4.50 4.01 -18.67
C THR A 175 -3.17 3.42 -18.17
N TYR A 176 -2.84 2.18 -18.55
CA TYR A 176 -1.52 1.59 -18.30
C TYR A 176 -0.35 2.49 -18.77
N LYS A 177 -0.59 3.38 -19.73
CA LYS A 177 0.39 4.39 -20.17
C LYS A 177 0.57 5.55 -19.17
N ASP A 178 -0.46 5.88 -18.38
CA ASP A 178 -0.43 6.95 -17.39
C ASP A 178 0.33 6.53 -16.12
N THR A 179 0.27 5.24 -15.73
CA THR A 179 1.05 4.71 -14.59
C THR A 179 2.56 4.82 -14.86
N LEU A 180 3.00 4.49 -16.08
CA LEU A 180 4.42 4.46 -16.50
C LEU A 180 5.17 5.79 -16.40
N ARG A 181 4.50 6.91 -16.10
CA ARG A 181 5.11 8.25 -15.99
C ARG A 181 4.88 8.95 -14.66
N LYS A 182 3.93 8.48 -13.84
CA LYS A 182 3.36 9.30 -12.77
C LYS A 182 3.95 9.03 -11.39
N TYR A 183 4.25 7.78 -11.06
CA TYR A 183 4.52 7.40 -9.67
C TYR A 183 5.99 7.02 -9.45
N PRO A 184 6.76 7.79 -8.66
CA PRO A 184 8.14 7.43 -8.30
C PRO A 184 8.16 6.38 -7.18
N ILE A 185 9.26 5.64 -7.06
CA ILE A 185 9.57 4.84 -5.86
C ILE A 185 9.72 5.80 -4.67
N ILE A 186 9.15 5.44 -3.52
CA ILE A 186 9.24 6.24 -2.29
C ILE A 186 10.16 5.58 -1.25
N THR A 187 10.68 6.39 -0.35
CA THR A 187 11.46 5.98 0.82
C THR A 187 10.53 5.64 1.96
N PHE A 188 11.03 4.83 2.90
CA PHE A 188 10.28 4.52 4.12
C PHE A 188 9.95 5.77 4.96
N GLU A 189 10.82 6.79 4.93
CA GLU A 189 10.56 8.08 5.61
C GLU A 189 9.43 8.89 4.93
N GLU A 190 9.34 8.85 3.60
CA GLU A 190 8.22 9.46 2.85
C GLU A 190 6.90 8.72 3.17
N PHE A 191 6.91 7.39 3.21
CA PHE A 191 5.77 6.57 3.63
C PHE A 191 5.29 6.91 5.05
N ILE A 192 6.19 6.96 6.03
CA ILE A 192 5.85 7.35 7.40
C ILE A 192 5.22 8.76 7.44
N THR A 193 5.73 9.66 6.61
CA THR A 193 5.22 11.03 6.51
C THR A 193 3.77 11.06 6.00
N ILE A 194 3.41 10.18 5.05
CA ILE A 194 2.02 10.05 4.57
C ILE A 194 1.07 9.65 5.71
N ALA A 195 1.38 8.60 6.47
CA ALA A 195 0.57 8.19 7.62
C ALA A 195 0.49 9.30 8.68
N ARG A 196 1.63 9.97 8.95
CA ARG A 196 1.70 11.04 9.94
C ARG A 196 0.87 12.26 9.54
N ASP A 197 0.79 12.59 8.26
CA ASP A 197 0.13 13.80 7.80
C ASP A 197 -1.35 13.56 7.44
N ALA A 198 -1.82 12.32 7.59
CA ALA A 198 -3.22 11.93 7.46
C ALA A 198 -4.17 12.73 8.38
N PRO A 199 -5.43 12.97 7.96
CA PRO A 199 -6.39 13.77 8.72
C PRO A 199 -6.90 13.09 10.00
N ARG A 200 -6.68 11.78 10.15
CA ARG A 200 -7.01 10.95 11.32
C ARG A 200 -5.78 10.15 11.73
N VAL A 201 -5.86 9.40 12.84
CA VAL A 201 -4.83 8.40 13.12
C VAL A 201 -4.92 7.30 12.07
N VAL A 202 -3.90 7.23 11.21
CA VAL A 202 -3.64 6.10 10.30
C VAL A 202 -2.37 5.45 10.78
N SER A 203 -2.43 4.14 10.94
CA SER A 203 -1.34 3.35 11.48
C SER A 203 -0.48 2.79 10.36
N ILE A 204 0.72 2.29 10.69
CA ILE A 204 1.62 1.70 9.70
C ILE A 204 1.90 0.23 10.00
N TYR A 205 2.15 -0.52 8.94
CA TYR A 205 2.40 -1.96 8.99
C TYR A 205 3.60 -2.32 8.08
N PRO A 206 4.83 -1.90 8.42
CA PRO A 206 6.03 -2.25 7.65
C PRO A 206 6.40 -3.74 7.72
N GLU A 207 6.71 -4.32 6.55
CA GLU A 207 7.40 -5.59 6.41
C GLU A 207 8.92 -5.39 6.26
N ILE A 208 9.72 -6.12 7.05
CA ILE A 208 11.16 -6.27 6.80
C ILE A 208 11.33 -7.41 5.80
N LYS A 209 11.56 -7.06 4.52
CA LYS A 209 11.61 -8.00 3.40
C LYS A 209 13.02 -8.53 3.16
N ASN A 210 13.15 -9.84 2.93
CA ASN A 210 14.39 -10.49 2.50
C ASN A 210 15.62 -10.06 3.33
N SER A 211 15.48 -10.13 4.65
CA SER A 211 16.43 -9.56 5.60
C SER A 211 17.84 -10.15 5.48
N VAL A 212 17.94 -11.43 5.13
CA VAL A 212 19.22 -12.13 4.93
C VAL A 212 19.91 -11.57 3.69
N LEU A 213 19.20 -11.54 2.56
CA LEU A 213 19.72 -11.04 1.29
C LEU A 213 20.15 -9.56 1.41
N ILE A 214 19.31 -8.72 2.00
CA ILE A 214 19.62 -7.30 2.14
C ILE A 214 20.87 -7.08 3.02
N ASN A 215 21.02 -7.83 4.12
CA ASN A 215 22.22 -7.76 4.97
C ASN A 215 23.49 -8.29 4.27
N GLN A 216 23.37 -9.21 3.31
CA GLN A 216 24.50 -9.67 2.51
C GLN A 216 25.02 -8.56 1.58
N HIS A 217 24.12 -7.83 0.93
CA HIS A 217 24.46 -6.90 -0.16
C HIS A 217 24.56 -5.42 0.24
N VAL A 218 23.91 -5.01 1.32
CA VAL A 218 23.94 -3.62 1.80
C VAL A 218 24.65 -3.56 3.15
N LYS A 219 25.56 -2.59 3.32
CA LYS A 219 26.33 -2.40 4.54
C LYS A 219 26.02 -1.04 5.14
N TRP A 220 25.69 -1.03 6.44
CA TRP A 220 25.47 0.19 7.20
C TRP A 220 26.66 0.51 8.12
N PRO A 221 26.91 1.80 8.41
CA PRO A 221 27.99 2.20 9.31
C PRO A 221 27.84 1.59 10.70
N GLY A 222 28.97 1.27 11.33
CA GLY A 222 29.01 0.76 12.70
C GLY A 222 28.60 -0.71 12.84
N GLY A 223 28.61 -1.49 11.75
CA GLY A 223 28.23 -2.91 11.78
C GLY A 223 26.74 -3.15 11.92
N LYS A 224 25.92 -2.11 11.71
CA LYS A 224 24.47 -2.19 11.74
C LYS A 224 23.94 -3.10 10.64
N ARG A 225 22.83 -3.76 10.97
CA ARG A 225 22.02 -4.57 10.06
C ARG A 225 20.85 -3.75 9.50
N PHE A 226 20.19 -4.34 8.52
CA PHE A 226 18.96 -3.82 7.91
C PHE A 226 17.89 -3.55 8.97
N GLU A 227 17.72 -4.48 9.90
CA GLU A 227 16.77 -4.42 11.02
C GLU A 227 17.04 -3.21 11.94
N ASP A 228 18.30 -2.92 12.25
CA ASP A 228 18.69 -1.74 13.03
C ASP A 228 18.24 -0.47 12.34
N LYS A 229 18.47 -0.37 11.02
CA LYS A 229 18.12 0.82 10.25
C LYS A 229 16.60 1.03 10.20
N VAL A 230 15.81 -0.03 10.08
CA VAL A 230 14.34 0.03 10.15
C VAL A 230 13.89 0.52 11.52
N VAL A 231 14.38 -0.09 12.61
CA VAL A 231 14.00 0.29 13.98
C VAL A 231 14.44 1.71 14.34
N GLU A 232 15.64 2.13 13.95
CA GLU A 232 16.11 3.51 14.14
C GLU A 232 15.21 4.51 13.43
N THR A 233 14.76 4.19 12.21
CA THR A 233 13.84 5.04 11.45
C THR A 233 12.49 5.12 12.15
N LEU A 234 11.92 3.99 12.60
CA LEU A 234 10.68 3.97 13.38
C LEU A 234 10.79 4.81 14.67
N LYS A 235 11.88 4.66 15.44
CA LYS A 235 12.13 5.43 16.66
C LYS A 235 12.32 6.92 16.39
N LYS A 236 13.02 7.29 15.30
CA LYS A 236 13.19 8.69 14.85
C LYS A 236 11.84 9.37 14.66
N TYR A 237 10.84 8.66 14.14
CA TYR A 237 9.48 9.18 13.96
C TYR A 237 8.57 8.96 15.17
N GLY A 238 9.12 8.42 16.26
CA GLY A 238 8.47 8.26 17.56
C GLY A 238 7.43 7.14 17.60
N TYR A 239 7.62 6.09 16.80
CA TYR A 239 6.93 4.82 16.98
C TYR A 239 7.53 4.01 18.14
N GLY A 240 6.72 3.13 18.72
CA GLY A 240 7.06 2.33 19.89
C GLY A 240 5.80 2.01 20.71
N GLY A 241 6.00 1.33 21.84
CA GLY A 241 4.91 0.92 22.73
C GLY A 241 4.41 -0.48 22.40
N SER A 242 4.20 -1.26 23.45
CA SER A 242 3.56 -2.59 23.36
C SER A 242 2.11 -2.48 22.87
N TYR A 243 1.60 -3.57 22.30
CA TYR A 243 0.26 -3.63 21.71
C TYR A 243 -0.83 -3.11 22.66
N LEU A 244 -1.70 -2.24 22.15
CA LEU A 244 -2.78 -1.56 22.89
C LEU A 244 -2.34 -0.70 24.09
N SER A 245 -1.05 -0.48 24.31
CA SER A 245 -0.57 0.47 25.31
C SER A 245 -0.97 1.90 24.94
N LYS A 246 -1.04 2.79 25.94
CA LYS A 246 -1.29 4.23 25.71
C LYS A 246 -0.29 4.87 24.74
N LYS A 247 0.94 4.34 24.66
CA LYS A 247 1.98 4.81 23.73
C LYS A 247 1.67 4.33 22.32
N TRP A 248 1.35 3.05 22.16
CA TRP A 248 0.98 2.45 20.88
C TRP A 248 -0.28 3.09 20.29
N LEU A 249 -1.34 3.31 21.08
CA LEU A 249 -2.59 3.93 20.61
C LEU A 249 -2.42 5.35 20.03
N LYS A 250 -1.34 6.05 20.38
CA LYS A 250 -1.03 7.37 19.79
C LYS A 250 -0.43 7.26 18.39
N ARG A 251 0.30 6.17 18.13
CA ARG A 251 1.02 5.89 16.87
C ARG A 251 1.09 4.39 16.65
N PRO A 252 -0.03 3.76 16.27
CA PRO A 252 -0.06 2.31 16.18
C PRO A 252 0.85 1.82 15.06
N LEU A 253 1.52 0.72 15.34
CA LEU A 253 2.53 0.09 14.50
C LEU A 253 2.49 -1.41 14.72
N PHE A 254 2.47 -2.19 13.64
CA PHE A 254 2.91 -3.58 13.63
C PHE A 254 4.17 -3.70 12.76
N ILE A 255 5.10 -4.58 13.11
CA ILE A 255 6.24 -4.92 12.25
C ILE A 255 6.10 -6.37 11.84
N GLN A 256 6.17 -6.67 10.54
CA GLN A 256 6.11 -8.04 10.05
C GLN A 256 7.37 -8.49 9.33
N SER A 257 7.55 -9.80 9.25
CA SER A 257 8.58 -10.43 8.44
C SER A 257 8.26 -11.92 8.30
N PHE A 258 8.66 -12.49 7.16
CA PHE A 258 8.74 -13.94 6.96
C PHE A 258 9.96 -14.56 7.65
N ALA A 259 10.97 -13.77 8.05
CA ALA A 259 12.16 -14.23 8.74
C ALA A 259 11.97 -14.19 10.28
N PRO A 260 11.77 -15.33 10.96
CA PRO A 260 11.56 -15.33 12.40
C PRO A 260 12.75 -14.75 13.18
N SER A 261 13.99 -14.97 12.70
CA SER A 261 15.19 -14.43 13.35
C SER A 261 15.23 -12.90 13.32
N SER A 262 14.68 -12.26 12.27
CA SER A 262 14.55 -10.81 12.19
C SER A 262 13.60 -10.28 13.29
N LEU A 263 12.45 -10.94 13.49
CA LEU A 263 11.47 -10.58 14.52
C LEU A 263 12.01 -10.78 15.94
N VAL A 264 12.74 -11.88 16.17
CA VAL A 264 13.44 -12.14 17.45
C VAL A 264 14.50 -11.07 17.69
N TYR A 265 15.30 -10.74 16.68
CA TYR A 265 16.35 -9.72 16.78
C TYR A 265 15.79 -8.34 17.16
N ILE A 266 14.77 -7.85 16.43
CA ILE A 266 14.18 -6.53 16.71
C ILE A 266 13.41 -6.48 18.02
N SER A 267 13.08 -7.62 18.63
CA SER A 267 12.43 -7.65 19.94
C SER A 267 13.29 -7.07 21.07
N ASN A 268 14.61 -7.09 20.91
CA ASN A 268 15.54 -6.40 21.81
C ASN A 268 15.68 -4.90 21.51
N LEU A 269 15.22 -4.45 20.33
CA LEU A 269 15.41 -3.10 19.85
C LEU A 269 14.17 -2.22 20.02
N ILE A 270 12.96 -2.78 19.87
CA ILE A 270 11.71 -2.03 19.99
C ILE A 270 10.61 -2.88 20.65
N ASP A 271 9.78 -2.26 21.49
CA ASP A 271 8.69 -2.90 22.23
C ASP A 271 7.39 -3.03 21.41
N SER A 272 7.37 -2.51 20.18
CA SER A 272 6.23 -2.60 19.27
C SER A 272 5.87 -4.03 18.89
N PRO A 273 4.58 -4.31 18.62
CA PRO A 273 4.12 -5.64 18.29
C PRO A 273 4.71 -6.12 16.95
N LYS A 274 5.12 -7.38 16.95
CA LYS A 274 5.59 -8.09 15.76
C LYS A 274 4.58 -9.11 15.32
N VAL A 275 4.53 -9.36 14.01
CA VAL A 275 3.68 -10.37 13.39
C VAL A 275 4.55 -11.28 12.53
N LEU A 276 4.49 -12.58 12.80
CA LEU A 276 5.16 -13.59 11.96
C LEU A 276 4.31 -13.83 10.72
N LEU A 277 4.87 -13.57 9.54
CA LEU A 277 4.24 -13.95 8.29
C LEU A 277 4.42 -15.44 8.04
N ILE A 278 3.39 -16.07 7.48
CA ILE A 278 3.37 -17.52 7.23
C ILE A 278 2.93 -17.75 5.79
N ASP A 279 3.79 -18.37 5.00
CA ASP A 279 3.49 -18.73 3.61
C ASP A 279 2.84 -20.12 3.52
N ASP A 280 2.79 -20.70 2.33
CA ASP A 280 2.49 -22.11 2.14
C ASP A 280 3.39 -22.99 3.01
N VAL A 281 2.81 -24.03 3.60
CA VAL A 281 3.47 -24.90 4.59
C VAL A 281 4.72 -25.61 4.06
N THR A 282 4.87 -25.72 2.74
CA THR A 282 6.02 -26.35 2.07
C THR A 282 7.16 -25.39 1.76
N VAL A 283 6.93 -24.08 1.85
CA VAL A 283 7.93 -23.04 1.57
C VAL A 283 8.93 -22.97 2.73
N LEU A 284 10.20 -22.73 2.38
CA LEU A 284 11.29 -22.57 3.33
C LEU A 284 11.45 -21.10 3.73
N THR A 285 11.67 -20.88 5.02
CA THR A 285 12.08 -19.59 5.57
C THR A 285 13.47 -19.20 5.08
N GLU A 286 13.67 -17.92 4.77
CA GLU A 286 14.94 -17.43 4.20
C GLU A 286 16.14 -17.52 5.15
N ASP A 287 15.89 -17.57 6.46
CA ASP A 287 16.89 -17.38 7.51
C ASP A 287 17.21 -18.64 8.30
N THR A 288 16.23 -19.54 8.51
CA THR A 288 16.46 -20.81 9.21
C THR A 288 16.39 -22.03 8.30
N ASN A 289 15.96 -21.86 7.04
CA ASN A 289 15.77 -22.94 6.08
C ASN A 289 14.82 -24.04 6.61
N GLN A 290 13.89 -23.65 7.48
CA GLN A 290 12.80 -24.49 7.99
C GLN A 290 11.54 -24.24 7.16
N THR A 291 10.72 -25.27 6.99
CA THR A 291 9.40 -25.15 6.37
C THR A 291 8.42 -24.38 7.25
N TYR A 292 7.40 -23.76 6.65
CA TYR A 292 6.30 -23.18 7.43
C TYR A 292 5.54 -24.23 8.26
N ALA A 293 5.47 -25.49 7.83
CA ALA A 293 4.96 -26.58 8.67
C ALA A 293 5.74 -26.72 9.99
N GLU A 294 7.08 -26.64 9.94
CA GLU A 294 7.92 -26.75 11.14
C GLU A 294 7.77 -25.52 12.06
N ILE A 295 7.79 -24.32 11.49
CA ILE A 295 7.68 -23.08 12.28
C ILE A 295 6.26 -22.76 12.72
N THR A 296 5.29 -23.60 12.36
CA THR A 296 3.91 -23.58 12.85
C THR A 296 3.56 -24.73 13.80
N SER A 297 4.54 -25.56 14.16
CA SER A 297 4.36 -26.60 15.18
C SER A 297 4.10 -26.01 16.57
N ASP A 298 3.41 -26.76 17.43
CA ASP A 298 3.15 -26.35 18.83
C ASP A 298 4.42 -25.95 19.59
N VAL A 299 5.51 -26.68 19.35
CA VAL A 299 6.82 -26.42 19.96
C VAL A 299 7.35 -25.06 19.50
N TYR A 300 7.31 -24.79 18.20
CA TYR A 300 7.79 -23.53 17.65
C TYR A 300 6.90 -22.36 18.05
N PHE A 301 5.58 -22.54 18.03
CA PHE A 301 4.62 -21.55 18.50
C PHE A 301 4.83 -21.19 19.98
N ASN A 302 5.14 -22.16 20.85
CA ASN A 302 5.50 -21.88 22.23
C ASN A 302 6.78 -21.05 22.40
N TYR A 303 7.73 -21.20 21.48
CA TYR A 303 8.93 -20.37 21.42
C TYR A 303 8.63 -18.96 20.87
N ILE A 304 8.07 -18.86 19.67
CA ILE A 304 7.97 -17.58 18.94
C ILE A 304 6.93 -16.63 19.53
N LYS A 305 5.89 -17.13 20.21
CA LYS A 305 4.86 -16.30 20.89
C LYS A 305 5.42 -15.38 21.97
N GLN A 306 6.67 -15.60 22.41
CA GLN A 306 7.37 -14.70 23.34
C GLN A 306 7.82 -13.40 22.67
N TYR A 307 7.95 -13.40 21.34
CA TYR A 307 8.48 -12.29 20.54
C TYR A 307 7.41 -11.63 19.67
N VAL A 308 6.42 -12.40 19.20
CA VAL A 308 5.35 -11.90 18.33
C VAL A 308 4.02 -11.86 19.07
N VAL A 309 3.16 -10.90 18.72
CA VAL A 309 1.80 -10.83 19.28
C VAL A 309 0.78 -11.54 18.40
N GLY A 310 1.16 -11.84 17.17
CA GLY A 310 0.27 -12.30 16.12
C GLY A 310 0.96 -13.01 14.97
N ILE A 311 0.13 -13.53 14.08
CA ILE A 311 0.54 -14.16 12.82
C ILE A 311 -0.21 -13.51 11.65
N GLY A 312 0.46 -13.43 10.50
CA GLY A 312 -0.13 -13.00 9.23
C GLY A 312 0.02 -14.11 8.22
N PRO A 313 -0.87 -15.12 8.21
CA PRO A 313 -0.75 -16.25 7.30
C PRO A 313 -1.31 -15.93 5.91
N TRP A 314 -0.81 -16.62 4.89
CA TRP A 314 -1.52 -16.73 3.63
C TRP A 314 -2.89 -17.35 3.91
N LYS A 315 -3.96 -16.75 3.38
CA LYS A 315 -5.34 -17.15 3.66
C LYS A 315 -5.61 -18.60 3.27
N ASP A 316 -4.95 -19.09 2.22
CA ASP A 316 -5.11 -20.47 1.75
C ASP A 316 -4.30 -21.47 2.59
N THR A 317 -3.31 -21.02 3.36
CA THR A 317 -2.67 -21.87 4.39
C THR A 317 -3.66 -22.17 5.53
N VAL A 318 -4.54 -21.22 5.87
CA VAL A 318 -5.53 -21.39 6.96
C VAL A 318 -6.76 -22.16 6.49
N VAL A 319 -7.29 -21.79 5.32
CA VAL A 319 -8.45 -22.42 4.68
C VAL A 319 -8.04 -22.85 3.27
N PRO A 320 -7.49 -24.07 3.11
CA PRO A 320 -6.96 -24.51 1.83
C PRO A 320 -8.02 -24.65 0.75
N VAL A 321 -7.59 -24.47 -0.49
CA VAL A 321 -8.39 -24.65 -1.69
C VAL A 321 -7.74 -25.68 -2.61
N ILE A 322 -8.51 -26.65 -3.10
CA ILE A 322 -8.02 -27.67 -4.06
C ILE A 322 -7.87 -27.06 -5.45
N THR A 323 -8.84 -26.22 -5.80
CA THR A 323 -8.91 -25.33 -6.96
C THR A 323 -9.64 -24.09 -6.46
N ILE A 324 -9.55 -22.93 -7.15
CA ILE A 324 -10.33 -21.72 -6.82
C ILE A 324 -11.83 -22.04 -6.62
N THR A 325 -12.28 -23.20 -7.11
CA THR A 325 -13.61 -23.80 -6.99
C THR A 325 -13.96 -24.43 -5.64
N TYR A 326 -13.04 -25.06 -4.90
CA TYR A 326 -13.40 -25.90 -3.75
C TYR A 326 -12.47 -25.74 -2.55
N LYS A 327 -13.05 -25.39 -1.39
CA LYS A 327 -12.36 -25.33 -0.09
C LYS A 327 -12.25 -26.72 0.55
N LEU A 328 -11.12 -27.00 1.19
CA LEU A 328 -10.96 -28.10 2.12
C LEU A 328 -11.52 -27.73 3.51
N PRO A 329 -11.75 -28.72 4.40
CA PRO A 329 -11.99 -28.45 5.81
C PRO A 329 -10.87 -27.55 6.38
N GLN A 330 -11.27 -26.58 7.19
CA GLN A 330 -10.37 -25.65 7.88
C GLN A 330 -9.26 -26.42 8.62
N ILE A 331 -7.99 -26.05 8.40
CA ILE A 331 -6.86 -26.71 9.06
C ILE A 331 -6.66 -26.14 10.47
N TRP A 332 -6.80 -24.82 10.65
CA TRP A 332 -6.62 -24.16 11.95
C TRP A 332 -7.93 -23.58 12.46
N SER A 333 -8.43 -24.08 13.59
CA SER A 333 -9.63 -23.52 14.21
C SER A 333 -9.35 -22.12 14.77
N LYS A 334 -10.41 -21.32 14.87
CA LYS A 334 -10.39 -19.99 15.50
C LYS A 334 -9.79 -20.05 16.91
N GLU A 335 -10.24 -21.02 17.71
CA GLU A 335 -9.81 -21.21 19.08
C GLU A 335 -8.31 -21.51 19.15
N LEU A 336 -7.81 -22.38 18.28
CA LEU A 336 -6.39 -22.72 18.24
C LEU A 336 -5.52 -21.50 17.93
N MET A 337 -5.91 -20.70 16.94
CA MET A 337 -5.16 -19.49 16.59
C MET A 337 -5.17 -18.47 17.73
N HIS A 338 -6.31 -18.28 18.41
CA HIS A 338 -6.46 -17.25 19.45
C HIS A 338 -5.97 -17.69 20.84
N ILE A 339 -5.81 -19.00 21.08
CA ILE A 339 -5.10 -19.52 22.26
C ILE A 339 -3.63 -19.13 22.20
N ILE A 340 -3.05 -19.13 21.00
CA ILE A 340 -1.62 -18.93 20.80
C ILE A 340 -1.31 -17.45 20.56
N TYR A 341 -2.16 -16.76 19.80
CA TYR A 341 -1.91 -15.41 19.33
C TYR A 341 -3.05 -14.45 19.66
N ARG A 342 -2.71 -13.17 19.86
CA ARG A 342 -3.70 -12.11 20.12
C ARG A 342 -4.21 -11.43 18.85
N SER A 343 -3.59 -11.72 17.71
CA SER A 343 -3.85 -11.05 16.45
C SER A 343 -3.58 -11.99 15.29
N VAL A 344 -4.61 -12.28 14.49
CA VAL A 344 -4.51 -13.09 13.27
C VAL A 344 -4.92 -12.22 12.08
N HIS A 345 -3.97 -11.90 11.21
CA HIS A 345 -4.17 -10.98 10.08
C HIS A 345 -3.85 -11.64 8.73
N PRO A 346 -4.73 -12.47 8.14
CA PRO A 346 -4.38 -13.18 6.92
C PRO A 346 -4.26 -12.26 5.69
N TYR A 347 -3.45 -12.70 4.73
CA TYR A 347 -3.26 -12.04 3.43
C TYR A 347 -3.56 -13.01 2.28
N THR A 348 -3.99 -12.58 1.09
CA THR A 348 -4.46 -11.25 0.70
C THR A 348 -5.85 -11.36 0.10
N TYR A 349 -6.72 -10.43 0.45
CA TYR A 349 -8.07 -10.32 -0.08
C TYR A 349 -8.08 -9.41 -1.31
N ARG A 350 -8.76 -9.87 -2.36
CA ARG A 350 -8.73 -9.29 -3.71
C ARG A 350 -10.11 -9.42 -4.34
N ASN A 351 -10.57 -8.38 -5.00
CA ASN A 351 -11.92 -8.34 -5.57
C ASN A 351 -12.00 -8.97 -6.96
N GLU A 352 -10.88 -9.17 -7.64
CA GLU A 352 -10.88 -9.74 -8.97
C GLU A 352 -11.29 -11.20 -8.92
N ASN A 353 -12.11 -11.60 -9.90
CA ASN A 353 -12.71 -12.94 -9.96
C ASN A 353 -11.69 -14.07 -9.98
N GLU A 354 -10.45 -13.82 -10.42
CA GLU A 354 -9.37 -14.82 -10.44
C GLU A 354 -8.81 -15.11 -9.04
N PHE A 355 -8.98 -14.20 -8.08
CA PHE A 355 -8.49 -14.32 -6.70
C PHE A 355 -9.59 -14.58 -5.67
N LEU A 356 -10.86 -14.41 -6.06
CA LEU A 356 -12.03 -14.77 -5.26
C LEU A 356 -12.36 -16.25 -5.42
N HIS A 357 -12.43 -16.98 -4.30
CA HIS A 357 -12.88 -18.37 -4.32
C HIS A 357 -14.34 -18.46 -4.79
N LEU A 358 -14.66 -19.39 -5.71
CA LEU A 358 -15.99 -19.50 -6.33
C LEU A 358 -17.11 -19.78 -5.32
N ASN A 359 -16.80 -20.37 -4.17
CA ASN A 359 -17.76 -20.58 -3.07
C ASN A 359 -18.34 -19.27 -2.52
N PHE A 360 -17.68 -18.14 -2.77
CA PHE A 360 -18.21 -16.81 -2.44
C PHE A 360 -19.06 -16.21 -3.56
N SER A 361 -19.40 -16.98 -4.61
CA SER A 361 -20.20 -16.50 -5.74
C SER A 361 -19.59 -15.27 -6.44
N GLN A 362 -18.25 -15.14 -6.43
CA GLN A 362 -17.53 -13.95 -6.91
C GLN A 362 -17.95 -12.65 -6.20
N ASP A 363 -18.37 -12.75 -4.94
CA ASP A 363 -18.75 -11.62 -4.10
C ASP A 363 -17.73 -11.45 -2.95
N PRO A 364 -16.93 -10.35 -2.96
CA PRO A 364 -15.95 -10.11 -1.90
C PRO A 364 -16.60 -9.92 -0.52
N TYR A 365 -17.86 -9.49 -0.44
CA TYR A 365 -18.55 -9.31 0.84
C TYR A 365 -18.88 -10.63 1.52
N LYS A 366 -19.19 -11.68 0.75
CA LYS A 366 -19.33 -13.04 1.28
C LYS A 366 -18.00 -13.59 1.78
N GLU A 367 -16.89 -13.24 1.13
CA GLU A 367 -15.56 -13.58 1.63
C GLU A 367 -15.28 -12.87 2.97
N TYR A 368 -15.52 -11.57 3.06
CA TYR A 368 -15.35 -10.83 4.31
C TYR A 368 -16.23 -11.36 5.45
N GLU A 369 -17.50 -11.65 5.18
CA GLU A 369 -18.41 -12.24 6.16
C GLU A 369 -17.88 -13.57 6.71
N TYR A 370 -17.42 -14.45 5.83
CA TYR A 370 -16.84 -15.73 6.25
C TYR A 370 -15.59 -15.53 7.12
N TRP A 371 -14.64 -14.70 6.69
CA TRP A 371 -13.39 -14.56 7.42
C TRP A 371 -13.54 -13.79 8.74
N ILE A 372 -14.42 -12.79 8.78
CA ILE A 372 -14.67 -11.99 9.99
C ILE A 372 -15.56 -12.73 10.98
N ASN A 373 -16.66 -13.34 10.53
CA ASN A 373 -17.67 -13.90 11.45
C ASN A 373 -17.46 -15.39 11.72
N GLU A 374 -17.13 -16.18 10.69
CA GLU A 374 -16.96 -17.63 10.84
C GLU A 374 -15.55 -17.97 11.30
N ILE A 375 -14.51 -17.45 10.63
CA ILE A 375 -13.12 -17.69 11.03
C ILE A 375 -12.71 -16.82 12.21
N GLY A 376 -13.22 -15.58 12.30
CA GLY A 376 -12.97 -14.71 13.44
C GLY A 376 -11.60 -14.03 13.44
N VAL A 377 -11.08 -13.66 12.27
CA VAL A 377 -9.77 -12.98 12.15
C VAL A 377 -9.81 -11.55 12.71
N ASP A 378 -8.68 -11.05 13.19
CA ASP A 378 -8.55 -9.72 13.80
C ASP A 378 -8.17 -8.63 12.78
N GLY A 379 -7.90 -9.00 11.54
CA GLY A 379 -7.52 -8.07 10.48
C GLY A 379 -7.37 -8.76 9.14
N LEU A 380 -7.43 -7.96 8.07
CA LEU A 380 -7.40 -8.45 6.69
C LEU A 380 -6.48 -7.55 5.87
N PHE A 381 -5.46 -8.13 5.24
CA PHE A 381 -4.65 -7.45 4.21
C PHE A 381 -5.42 -7.45 2.90
N ASN A 382 -5.78 -6.27 2.42
CA ASN A 382 -6.74 -6.13 1.31
C ASN A 382 -6.25 -5.13 0.27
N ASP A 383 -6.34 -5.52 -1.00
CA ASP A 383 -5.89 -4.70 -2.14
C ASP A 383 -6.93 -3.62 -2.52
N PHE A 384 -8.17 -3.75 -2.05
CA PHE A 384 -9.34 -2.88 -2.34
C PHE A 384 -9.96 -2.31 -1.06
N THR A 385 -9.24 -1.43 -0.37
CA THR A 385 -9.57 -1.08 1.03
C THR A 385 -10.97 -0.50 1.21
N GLY A 386 -11.49 0.21 0.21
CA GLY A 386 -12.85 0.73 0.19
C GLY A 386 -13.93 -0.35 0.26
N SER A 387 -13.70 -1.53 -0.33
CA SER A 387 -14.66 -2.64 -0.26
C SER A 387 -14.80 -3.15 1.16
N LEU A 388 -13.69 -3.44 1.85
CA LEU A 388 -13.74 -3.88 3.23
C LEU A 388 -14.29 -2.80 4.16
N HIS A 389 -13.94 -1.52 3.92
CA HIS A 389 -14.51 -0.40 4.68
C HIS A 389 -16.03 -0.32 4.52
N ASN A 390 -16.55 -0.39 3.29
CA ASN A 390 -17.99 -0.38 3.03
C ASN A 390 -18.70 -1.55 3.72
N TYR A 391 -18.13 -2.76 3.65
CA TYR A 391 -18.66 -3.92 4.36
C TYR A 391 -18.74 -3.66 5.87
N GLN A 392 -17.68 -3.11 6.47
CA GLN A 392 -17.63 -2.81 7.90
C GLN A 392 -18.63 -1.72 8.29
N GLU A 393 -18.81 -0.68 7.48
CA GLU A 393 -19.81 0.37 7.74
C GLU A 393 -21.24 -0.16 7.61
N TRP A 394 -21.50 -1.07 6.67
CA TRP A 394 -22.84 -1.65 6.48
C TRP A 394 -23.22 -2.68 7.54
N THR A 395 -22.24 -3.39 8.08
CA THR A 395 -22.45 -4.46 9.07
C THR A 395 -22.25 -4.01 10.52
N SER A 396 -21.70 -2.81 10.74
CA SER A 396 -21.59 -2.23 12.08
C SER A 396 -23.00 -1.94 12.62
N PRO A 397 -23.31 -2.32 13.88
CA PRO A 397 -24.54 -1.90 14.53
C PRO A 397 -24.61 -0.37 14.49
N LEU A 398 -25.74 0.20 14.03
CA LEU A 398 -25.96 1.64 14.08
C LEU A 398 -25.68 2.09 15.52
N SER A 399 -24.68 2.94 15.72
CA SER A 399 -24.49 3.53 17.04
C SER A 399 -25.74 4.35 17.34
N GLU A 400 -26.21 4.38 18.60
CA GLU A 400 -27.36 5.20 19.01
C GLU A 400 -27.16 6.70 18.72
N THR A 401 -25.94 7.12 18.36
CA THR A 401 -25.58 8.49 17.96
C THR A 401 -25.41 8.68 16.45
N SER A 402 -25.53 7.62 15.65
CA SER A 402 -25.42 7.66 14.20
C SER A 402 -26.77 8.00 13.56
N LYS A 403 -26.74 9.05 12.74
CA LYS A 403 -27.76 9.58 11.81
C LYS A 403 -29.16 8.98 11.93
N SER A 404 -30.13 9.84 12.27
CA SER A 404 -31.55 9.45 12.35
C SER A 404 -31.98 8.64 11.11
N PRO A 405 -32.93 7.69 11.23
CA PRO A 405 -33.45 6.91 10.10
C PRO A 405 -33.83 7.75 8.88
N ARG A 406 -34.21 9.02 9.11
CA ARG A 406 -34.51 10.03 8.07
C ARG A 406 -33.31 10.40 7.19
N GLN A 407 -32.12 10.52 7.76
CA GLN A 407 -30.89 10.84 7.05
C GLN A 407 -30.40 9.64 6.22
N LEU A 408 -30.56 8.43 6.75
CA LEU A 408 -30.29 7.19 6.02
C LEU A 408 -31.25 7.05 4.82
N LEU A 409 -32.56 7.29 5.03
CA LEU A 409 -33.55 7.32 3.96
C LEU A 409 -33.22 8.37 2.90
N SER A 410 -32.76 9.55 3.31
CA SER A 410 -32.36 10.62 2.38
C SER A 410 -31.15 10.24 1.55
N GLN A 411 -30.16 9.53 2.13
CA GLN A 411 -29.01 9.03 1.38
C GLN A 411 -29.42 7.92 0.40
N ILE A 412 -30.22 6.94 0.85
CA ILE A 412 -30.76 5.89 -0.01
C ILE A 412 -31.56 6.51 -1.17
N ALA A 413 -32.44 7.47 -0.89
CA ALA A 413 -33.20 8.18 -1.91
C ALA A 413 -32.27 8.89 -2.91
N SER A 414 -31.19 9.54 -2.44
CA SER A 414 -30.22 10.21 -3.31
C SER A 414 -29.42 9.26 -4.21
N LEU A 415 -29.15 8.04 -3.74
CA LEU A 415 -28.45 7.00 -4.51
C LEU A 415 -29.36 6.33 -5.55
N VAL A 416 -30.67 6.28 -5.28
CA VAL A 416 -31.67 5.63 -6.16
C VAL A 416 -32.29 6.62 -7.16
N LEU A 417 -32.37 7.91 -6.83
CA LEU A 417 -32.93 8.98 -7.68
C LEU A 417 -32.38 9.04 -9.12
N PRO A 418 -31.08 8.81 -9.39
CA PRO A 418 -30.54 8.75 -10.75
C PRO A 418 -31.09 7.58 -11.58
N TYR A 419 -31.52 6.50 -10.92
CA TYR A 419 -32.04 5.28 -11.55
C TYR A 419 -33.56 5.28 -11.73
N ALA A 420 -34.28 6.17 -11.03
CA ALA A 420 -35.73 6.31 -11.16
C ALA A 420 -36.16 7.17 -12.36
N LYS A 421 -35.21 7.80 -13.07
CA LYS A 421 -35.45 8.65 -14.25
C LYS A 421 -34.92 8.06 -15.56
N ALA A 422 -34.51 6.80 -15.57
CA ALA A 422 -34.07 6.07 -16.77
C ALA A 422 -35.19 5.21 -17.34
#